data_AF-A0A1V6ENM5-F1
#
_entry.id   AF-A0A1V6ENM5-F1
#
_cell.length_a   1.000
_cell.length_b   1.000
_cell.length_c   1.000
_cell.angle_alpha   90.00
_cell.angle_beta   90.00
_cell.angle_gamma   90.00
#
_symmetry.space_group_name_H-M   'P 1'
#
loop_
_entity.id
_entity.type
_entity.pdbx_description
1 polymer ?
#
loop_
_entity_poly.entity_id
_entity_poly.type
_entity_poly.pdbx_seq_one_letter_code
_entity_poly.pdbx_strand_id
1 'polypeptide(L)'
;MMSTFLYRLWTVLFVAALMLSCTQTLPNDYAELNEEVTISPDYRNLIIPCNIAPLNFKVEVSAEKILVGIQGDRGGSFVLKGPKVLIPEKKWRSLLEANKSGKYSVEVYARQNGEWNRYQPFTNSIAADSIDEYLSYRLIEPSYVLYENLCIRQRHLGSFWEKDIYNNNLVSEKEDFQCINCHSYQNYQTDNMQFHARAHHAGTLIVCDGVPRKVNLKTEQLISGGVYPAWHPFEKLIAYSVNNTNQLFHSKDIQKVEVLDRNSDLILYDIERNQVSIIQNDSIALETFPAWSPDGKTLYYSSARFESRTGDRESDLATYYQEIKYNIFSVPFDIEQRTFGEPRLLIDAESIGMSALLPRISPDGRYLLFSMAEYGTFHIWHKNSDLYLLDFQNNTIRSLEEVNSKDTESYHSWSSNGRWMVFSTRRDDGSYTRPYIAYFDEQGRAGKPFILPQKDPDFHLGFLKSYNIPEFMKEPVRVSPRKFARTLKGDAIQAVMR
;
A
#
# COMPACT_ATOMS: atom_id res chain seq x y z
N MET A 1 -52.59 -5.29 46.02
CA MET A 1 -52.53 -4.48 44.77
C MET A 1 -51.56 -3.28 44.88
N MET A 2 -51.44 -2.63 46.04
CA MET A 2 -50.56 -1.46 46.22
C MET A 2 -49.04 -1.80 46.25
N SER A 3 -48.64 -2.96 46.80
CA SER A 3 -47.21 -3.34 46.92
C SER A 3 -46.56 -3.72 45.58
N THR A 4 -47.30 -4.34 44.67
CA THR A 4 -46.84 -4.69 43.31
C THR A 4 -46.65 -3.47 42.42
N PHE A 5 -47.43 -2.41 42.64
CA PHE A 5 -47.28 -1.14 41.92
C PHE A 5 -46.03 -0.38 42.38
N LEU A 6 -45.81 -0.32 43.69
CA LEU A 6 -44.58 0.22 44.28
C LEU A 6 -43.34 -0.52 43.78
N TYR A 7 -43.34 -1.86 43.78
CA TYR A 7 -42.20 -2.64 43.29
C TYR A 7 -41.87 -2.36 41.82
N ARG A 8 -42.88 -2.26 40.95
CA ARG A 8 -42.70 -1.91 39.54
C ARG A 8 -42.17 -0.48 39.36
N LEU A 9 -42.65 0.47 40.16
CA LEU A 9 -42.17 1.86 40.14
C LEU A 9 -40.70 1.95 40.56
N TRP A 10 -40.29 1.25 41.62
CA TRP A 10 -38.90 1.17 42.05
C TRP A 10 -38.00 0.48 41.02
N THR A 11 -38.49 -0.56 40.34
CA THR A 11 -37.73 -1.24 39.27
C THR A 11 -37.54 -0.32 38.06
N VAL A 12 -38.56 0.45 37.67
CA VAL A 12 -38.47 1.44 36.59
C VAL A 12 -37.54 2.60 36.97
N LEU A 13 -37.60 3.09 38.21
CA LEU A 13 -36.68 4.12 38.70
C LEU A 13 -35.24 3.62 38.81
N PHE A 14 -35.02 2.36 39.18
CA PHE A 14 -33.68 1.75 39.25
C PHE A 14 -33.10 1.52 37.85
N VAL A 15 -33.91 1.08 36.88
CA VAL A 15 -33.52 0.98 35.46
C VAL A 15 -33.30 2.36 34.83
N ALA A 16 -34.11 3.36 35.19
CA ALA A 16 -33.91 4.75 34.76
C ALA A 16 -32.65 5.38 35.39
N ALA A 17 -32.32 5.04 36.64
CA ALA A 17 -31.09 5.47 37.31
C ALA A 17 -29.84 4.75 36.75
N LEU A 18 -29.97 3.51 36.28
CA LEU A 18 -28.92 2.79 35.54
C LEU A 18 -28.75 3.32 34.10
N MET A 19 -29.75 4.02 33.57
CA MET A 19 -29.74 4.69 32.25
C MET A 19 -29.30 6.16 32.32
N LEU A 20 -28.96 6.68 33.51
CA LEU A 20 -28.13 7.89 33.66
C LEU A 20 -26.68 7.55 33.27
N SER A 21 -26.50 7.23 31.99
CA SER A 21 -25.20 7.36 31.32
C SER A 21 -24.76 8.79 31.58
N CYS A 22 -23.75 8.99 32.44
CA CYS A 22 -23.02 10.26 32.51
C CYS A 22 -22.59 10.60 31.09
N THR A 23 -23.34 11.48 30.41
CA THR A 23 -22.90 12.12 29.19
C THR A 23 -21.63 12.85 29.56
N GLN A 24 -20.50 12.31 29.10
CA GLN A 24 -19.21 12.88 29.38
C GLN A 24 -19.15 14.23 28.67
N THR A 25 -19.07 15.30 29.44
CA THR A 25 -18.94 16.66 28.93
C THR A 25 -17.49 17.09 29.04
N LEU A 26 -17.08 18.01 28.17
CA LEU A 26 -15.79 18.69 28.33
C LEU A 26 -15.82 19.57 29.60
N PRO A 27 -14.67 19.83 30.24
CA PRO A 27 -14.58 20.76 31.35
C PRO A 27 -14.98 22.17 30.92
N ASN A 28 -15.74 22.88 31.75
CA ASN A 28 -16.07 24.30 31.53
C ASN A 28 -15.03 25.26 32.14
N ASP A 29 -14.26 24.77 33.12
CA ASP A 29 -13.21 25.52 33.81
C ASP A 29 -11.87 24.87 33.46
N TYR A 30 -11.04 25.61 32.73
CA TYR A 30 -9.74 25.18 32.23
C TYR A 30 -8.86 26.39 31.88
N ALA A 31 -7.55 26.22 31.98
CA ALA A 31 -6.58 27.13 31.39
C ALA A 31 -6.35 26.78 29.91
N GLU A 32 -6.18 27.79 29.05
CA GLU A 32 -5.78 27.58 27.66
C GLU A 32 -4.26 27.49 27.56
N LEU A 33 -3.76 26.46 26.88
CA LEU A 33 -2.36 26.33 26.53
C LEU A 33 -2.15 26.73 25.07
N ASN A 34 -1.18 27.62 24.83
CA ASN A 34 -0.73 27.97 23.49
C ASN A 34 0.27 26.92 22.94
N GLU A 35 -0.03 25.65 23.15
CA GLU A 35 0.81 24.51 22.80
C GLU A 35 -0.02 23.49 22.01
N GLU A 36 0.57 22.94 20.95
CA GLU A 36 -0.01 21.80 20.26
C GLU A 36 0.14 20.54 21.10
N VAL A 37 -0.90 19.70 21.10
CA VAL A 37 -0.82 18.36 21.68
C VAL A 37 -0.04 17.41 20.77
N THR A 38 0.88 16.64 21.36
CA THR A 38 1.52 15.51 20.69
C THR A 38 0.59 14.30 20.74
N ILE A 39 0.30 13.73 19.56
CA ILE A 39 -0.49 12.50 19.43
C ILE A 39 0.25 11.47 18.56
N SER A 40 -0.02 10.18 18.80
CA SER A 40 0.55 9.07 18.05
C SER A 40 -0.53 8.05 17.65
N PRO A 41 -0.67 7.71 16.35
CA PRO A 41 -0.03 8.34 15.20
C PRO A 41 -0.40 9.82 15.03
N ASP A 42 0.41 10.58 14.30
CA ASP A 42 0.13 12.00 14.04
C ASP A 42 -0.98 12.17 12.99
N TYR A 43 -2.22 12.21 13.46
CA TYR A 43 -3.42 12.46 12.64
C TYR A 43 -3.89 13.92 12.65
N ARG A 44 -2.99 14.87 12.90
CA ARG A 44 -3.32 16.30 12.89
C ARG A 44 -3.19 16.88 11.48
N ASN A 45 -4.10 17.78 11.12
CA ASN A 45 -4.10 18.58 9.90
C ASN A 45 -4.09 17.75 8.60
N LEU A 46 -4.91 16.70 8.56
CA LEU A 46 -5.07 15.78 7.44
C LEU A 46 -6.23 16.14 6.52
N ILE A 47 -6.17 15.60 5.30
CA ILE A 47 -7.34 15.41 4.43
C ILE A 47 -7.65 13.91 4.44
N ILE A 48 -8.87 13.53 4.87
CA ILE A 48 -9.24 12.13 5.08
C ILE A 48 -10.43 11.71 4.19
N PRO A 49 -10.51 10.42 3.78
CA PRO A 49 -11.65 9.94 3.01
C PRO A 49 -12.94 9.97 3.82
N CYS A 50 -14.08 10.24 3.18
CA CYS A 50 -15.38 10.25 3.85
C CYS A 50 -15.85 8.87 4.34
N ASN A 51 -15.16 7.80 3.97
CA ASN A 51 -15.47 6.41 4.33
C ASN A 51 -14.33 5.69 5.07
N ILE A 52 -13.30 6.40 5.56
CA ILE A 52 -12.16 5.77 6.25
C ILE A 52 -12.54 5.26 7.65
N ALA A 53 -11.85 4.21 8.10
CA ALA A 53 -11.93 3.69 9.46
C ALA A 53 -11.56 4.75 10.51
N PRO A 54 -11.98 4.58 11.77
CA PRO A 54 -11.66 5.54 12.81
C PRO A 54 -10.16 5.75 12.99
N LEU A 55 -9.76 7.01 13.04
CA LEU A 55 -8.37 7.43 13.28
C LEU A 55 -8.07 7.39 14.78
N ASN A 56 -7.92 6.19 15.33
CA ASN A 56 -7.60 6.01 16.75
C ASN A 56 -6.17 6.47 17.04
N PHE A 57 -5.98 7.29 18.07
CA PHE A 57 -4.68 7.85 18.44
C PHE A 57 -4.47 7.81 19.96
N LYS A 58 -3.22 7.98 20.38
CA LYS A 58 -2.81 8.15 21.75
C LYS A 58 -2.35 9.58 21.98
N VAL A 59 -2.81 10.21 23.06
CA VAL A 59 -2.34 11.51 23.55
C VAL A 59 -1.09 11.29 24.38
N GLU A 60 0.03 11.89 23.98
CA GLU A 60 1.34 11.75 24.64
C GLU A 60 1.53 12.82 25.72
N VAL A 61 0.59 12.88 26.66
CA VAL A 61 0.61 13.80 27.80
C VAL A 61 0.48 12.99 29.08
N SER A 62 1.39 13.22 30.03
CA SER A 62 1.26 12.68 31.39
C SER A 62 0.24 13.53 32.17
N ALA A 63 -0.90 12.94 32.50
CA ALA A 63 -2.01 13.62 33.16
C ALA A 63 -2.85 12.63 33.99
N GLU A 64 -3.51 13.15 35.04
CA GLU A 64 -4.42 12.38 35.88
C GLU A 64 -5.65 11.91 35.09
N LYS A 65 -6.14 12.77 34.19
CA LYS A 65 -7.28 12.52 33.32
C LYS A 65 -7.06 13.22 31.99
N ILE A 66 -7.51 12.58 30.92
CA ILE A 66 -7.55 13.16 29.58
C ILE A 66 -8.98 13.04 29.07
N LEU A 67 -9.50 14.13 28.50
CA LEU A 67 -10.77 14.18 27.76
C LEU A 67 -10.51 14.73 26.37
N VAL A 68 -11.13 14.11 25.37
CA VAL A 68 -10.98 14.50 23.97
C VAL A 68 -12.35 14.76 23.38
N GLY A 69 -12.58 15.98 22.90
CA GLY A 69 -13.78 16.36 22.17
C GLY A 69 -13.55 16.23 20.67
N ILE A 70 -14.48 15.61 19.97
CA ILE A 70 -14.51 15.56 18.50
C ILE A 70 -15.83 16.19 18.05
N GLN A 71 -15.75 17.17 17.16
CA GLN A 71 -16.89 17.96 16.68
C GLN A 71 -16.81 18.16 15.17
N GLY A 72 -17.89 17.81 14.46
CA GLY A 72 -18.02 18.12 13.03
C GLY A 72 -18.64 19.50 12.80
N ASP A 73 -18.20 20.23 11.78
CA ASP A 73 -18.67 21.59 11.49
C ASP A 73 -20.17 21.65 11.14
N ARG A 74 -20.71 20.59 10.55
CA ARG A 74 -22.10 20.47 10.07
C ARG A 74 -22.97 19.58 10.93
N GLY A 75 -22.41 18.92 11.95
CA GLY A 75 -23.15 18.13 12.91
C GLY A 75 -22.38 16.94 13.46
N GLY A 76 -22.86 16.39 14.58
CA GLY A 76 -22.25 15.26 15.25
C GLY A 76 -21.09 15.67 16.16
N SER A 77 -21.15 15.22 17.42
CA SER A 77 -20.07 15.40 18.37
C SER A 77 -20.08 14.34 19.46
N PHE A 78 -18.92 14.10 20.03
CA PHE A 78 -18.77 13.19 21.16
C PHE A 78 -17.47 13.44 21.91
N VAL A 79 -17.48 13.07 23.19
CA VAL A 79 -16.32 13.14 24.07
C VAL A 79 -15.82 11.73 24.37
N LEU A 80 -14.50 11.57 24.38
CA LEU A 80 -13.79 10.34 24.72
C LEU A 80 -12.88 10.58 25.93
N LYS A 81 -12.57 9.52 26.68
CA LYS A 81 -11.77 9.58 27.91
C LYS A 81 -10.52 8.73 27.78
N GLY A 82 -9.42 9.24 28.33
CA GLY A 82 -8.17 8.52 28.52
C GLY A 82 -7.13 8.87 27.46
N PRO A 83 -5.88 8.43 27.67
CA PRO A 83 -4.78 8.72 26.75
C PRO A 83 -4.96 8.01 25.41
N LYS A 84 -5.54 6.79 25.39
CA LYS A 84 -5.89 6.09 24.15
C LYS A 84 -7.30 6.48 23.70
N VAL A 85 -7.38 7.25 22.64
CA VAL A 85 -8.61 7.71 22.01
C VAL A 85 -9.09 6.64 21.03
N LEU A 86 -9.98 5.77 21.52
CA LEU A 86 -10.62 4.74 20.72
C LEU A 86 -11.99 5.22 20.25
N ILE A 87 -12.07 5.65 19.00
CA ILE A 87 -13.27 6.25 18.42
C ILE A 87 -14.25 5.12 18.02
N PRO A 88 -15.50 5.11 18.53
CA PRO A 88 -16.48 4.10 18.15
C PRO A 88 -16.86 4.19 16.66
N GLU A 89 -16.75 3.07 15.92
CA GLU A 89 -16.99 3.02 14.46
C GLU A 89 -18.32 3.64 14.03
N LYS A 90 -19.41 3.39 14.77
CA LYS A 90 -20.73 3.95 14.47
C LYS A 90 -20.78 5.48 14.60
N LYS A 91 -20.17 6.03 15.65
CA LYS A 91 -20.10 7.48 15.87
C LYS A 91 -19.24 8.15 14.81
N TRP A 92 -18.10 7.52 14.51
CA TRP A 92 -17.18 7.98 13.46
C TRP A 92 -17.85 8.04 12.09
N ARG A 93 -18.50 6.95 11.66
CA ARG A 93 -19.20 6.90 10.38
C ARG A 93 -20.28 7.98 10.29
N SER A 94 -21.09 8.13 11.34
CA SER A 94 -22.14 9.16 11.39
C SER A 94 -21.55 10.58 11.30
N LEU A 95 -20.40 10.82 11.96
CA LEU A 95 -19.67 12.09 11.87
C LEU A 95 -19.18 12.34 10.43
N LEU A 96 -18.53 11.37 9.78
CA LEU A 96 -18.03 11.55 8.42
C LEU A 96 -19.16 11.77 7.40
N GLU A 97 -20.25 11.01 7.52
CA GLU A 97 -21.43 11.15 6.66
C GLU A 97 -22.06 12.55 6.77
N ALA A 98 -22.21 13.08 7.99
CA ALA A 98 -22.77 14.41 8.22
C ALA A 98 -21.85 15.56 7.76
N ASN A 99 -20.54 15.31 7.66
CA ASN A 99 -19.52 16.35 7.41
C ASN A 99 -18.72 16.15 6.12
N LYS A 100 -19.28 15.41 5.15
CA LYS A 100 -18.66 15.23 3.82
C LYS A 100 -18.37 16.58 3.15
N SER A 101 -17.16 16.74 2.59
CA SER A 101 -16.66 18.03 2.07
C SER A 101 -16.58 19.16 3.11
N GLY A 102 -16.61 18.81 4.39
CA GLY A 102 -16.48 19.69 5.53
C GLY A 102 -15.23 19.38 6.33
N LYS A 103 -15.28 19.65 7.63
CA LYS A 103 -14.18 19.40 8.56
C LYS A 103 -14.71 18.84 9.87
N TYR A 104 -13.79 18.33 10.67
CA TYR A 104 -14.01 18.10 12.08
C TYR A 104 -12.81 18.61 12.89
N SER A 105 -13.09 19.14 14.07
CA SER A 105 -12.09 19.57 15.03
C SER A 105 -11.91 18.55 16.14
N VAL A 106 -10.70 18.55 16.72
CA VAL A 106 -10.34 17.75 17.89
C VAL A 106 -9.80 18.68 18.96
N GLU A 107 -10.35 18.58 20.16
CA GLU A 107 -9.90 19.31 21.34
C GLU A 107 -9.40 18.33 22.38
N VAL A 108 -8.26 18.63 23.00
CA VAL A 108 -7.67 17.80 24.05
C VAL A 108 -7.58 18.58 25.35
N TYR A 109 -8.13 18.00 26.40
CA TYR A 109 -8.10 18.51 27.77
C TYR A 109 -7.34 17.52 28.63
N ALA A 110 -6.32 18.00 29.35
CA ALA A 110 -5.54 17.21 30.29
C ALA A 110 -5.66 17.80 31.70
N ARG A 111 -5.90 16.94 32.69
CA ARG A 111 -5.90 17.34 34.10
C ARG A 111 -4.55 17.06 34.72
N GLN A 112 -3.85 18.12 35.13
CA GLN A 112 -2.52 18.05 35.72
C GLN A 112 -2.51 18.88 37.01
N ASN A 113 -1.98 18.32 38.09
CA ASN A 113 -1.94 18.97 39.41
C ASN A 113 -3.33 19.46 39.87
N GLY A 114 -4.37 18.68 39.59
CA GLY A 114 -5.74 19.02 39.94
C GLY A 114 -6.45 20.03 39.01
N GLU A 115 -5.76 20.68 38.08
CA GLU A 115 -6.30 21.72 37.16
C GLU A 115 -6.45 21.19 35.73
N TRP A 116 -7.45 21.70 34.98
CA TRP A 116 -7.65 21.34 33.58
C TRP A 116 -6.92 22.31 32.65
N ASN A 117 -6.22 21.77 31.67
CA ASN A 117 -5.56 22.50 30.61
C ASN A 117 -6.14 22.06 29.26
N ARG A 118 -6.48 23.03 28.39
CA ARG A 118 -6.92 22.80 27.00
C ARG A 118 -5.77 23.13 26.05
N TYR A 119 -5.32 22.13 25.29
CA TYR A 119 -4.32 22.32 24.24
C TYR A 119 -4.94 23.01 23.01
N GLN A 120 -4.08 23.57 22.15
CA GLN A 120 -4.54 24.11 20.86
C GLN A 120 -5.30 23.02 20.07
N PRO A 121 -6.53 23.31 19.63
CA PRO A 121 -7.30 22.37 18.84
C PRO A 121 -6.70 22.23 17.44
N PHE A 122 -6.84 21.03 16.85
CA PHE A 122 -6.46 20.80 15.45
C PHE A 122 -7.69 20.39 14.64
N THR A 123 -7.61 20.57 13.32
CA THR A 123 -8.73 20.35 12.41
C THR A 123 -8.30 19.48 11.25
N ASN A 124 -9.15 18.53 10.87
CA ASN A 124 -8.98 17.69 9.70
C ASN A 124 -10.10 17.95 8.70
N SER A 125 -9.75 17.93 7.42
CA SER A 125 -10.71 18.06 6.32
C SER A 125 -11.22 16.70 5.89
N ILE A 126 -12.51 16.60 5.56
CA ILE A 126 -13.14 15.38 5.07
C ILE A 126 -13.39 15.57 3.58
N ALA A 127 -12.68 14.82 2.73
CA ALA A 127 -12.83 14.90 1.29
C ALA A 127 -14.22 14.43 0.83
N ALA A 128 -14.66 14.90 -0.34
CA ALA A 128 -15.84 14.36 -1.01
C ALA A 128 -15.57 12.95 -1.57
N ASP A 129 -14.32 12.71 -1.95
CA ASP A 129 -13.87 11.48 -2.58
C ASP A 129 -13.72 10.36 -1.56
N SER A 130 -14.42 9.25 -1.80
CA SER A 130 -14.20 8.02 -1.05
C SER A 130 -12.86 7.39 -1.43
N ILE A 131 -12.28 6.64 -0.52
CA ILE A 131 -11.19 5.71 -0.84
C ILE A 131 -11.79 4.36 -1.25
N ASP A 132 -11.05 3.56 -2.02
CA ASP A 132 -11.45 2.18 -2.31
C ASP A 132 -11.70 1.40 -1.01
N GLU A 133 -12.63 0.45 -1.03
CA GLU A 133 -13.09 -0.19 0.21
C GLU A 133 -12.03 -1.12 0.83
N TYR A 134 -11.10 -1.63 0.03
CA TYR A 134 -10.11 -2.60 0.48
C TYR A 134 -8.69 -2.23 0.07
N LEU A 135 -7.74 -2.66 0.89
CA LEU A 135 -6.31 -2.65 0.61
C LEU A 135 -5.78 -4.07 0.80
N SER A 136 -5.05 -4.61 -0.17
CA SER A 136 -4.27 -5.82 0.04
C SER A 136 -2.81 -5.53 0.27
N TYR A 137 -2.14 -6.41 0.98
CA TYR A 137 -0.71 -6.37 1.19
C TYR A 137 -0.18 -7.74 1.60
N ARG A 138 1.10 -7.98 1.34
CA ARG A 138 1.84 -9.10 1.90
C ARG A 138 2.46 -8.68 3.23
N LEU A 139 2.37 -9.55 4.23
CA LEU A 139 3.14 -9.43 5.47
C LEU A 139 4.37 -10.33 5.40
N ILE A 140 5.54 -9.72 5.65
CA ILE A 140 6.85 -10.38 5.57
C ILE A 140 7.79 -9.88 6.68
N GLU A 141 8.71 -10.72 7.12
CA GLU A 141 9.78 -10.35 8.03
C GLU A 141 10.69 -9.27 7.41
N PRO A 142 11.27 -8.36 8.23
CA PRO A 142 11.94 -7.16 7.72
C PRO A 142 13.19 -7.45 6.88
N SER A 143 13.86 -8.60 7.05
CA SER A 143 15.04 -8.99 6.27
C SER A 143 14.71 -9.68 4.93
N TYR A 144 13.45 -10.02 4.66
CA TYR A 144 12.99 -10.71 3.45
C TYR A 144 13.59 -12.11 3.20
N VAL A 145 14.28 -12.71 4.18
CA VAL A 145 14.97 -14.02 4.02
C VAL A 145 14.08 -15.22 4.37
N LEU A 146 13.13 -15.06 5.28
CA LEU A 146 12.34 -16.17 5.79
C LEU A 146 11.08 -16.40 4.94
N TYR A 147 10.93 -17.61 4.41
CA TYR A 147 9.73 -18.07 3.69
C TYR A 147 8.69 -18.70 4.61
N GLU A 148 8.86 -18.58 5.92
CA GLU A 148 7.89 -19.03 6.91
C GLU A 148 6.84 -17.94 7.19
N ASN A 149 5.59 -18.33 7.42
CA ASN A 149 4.53 -17.45 7.90
C ASN A 149 4.26 -16.20 7.01
N LEU A 150 4.38 -16.34 5.70
CA LEU A 150 3.99 -15.28 4.76
C LEU A 150 2.49 -15.34 4.49
N CYS A 151 1.85 -14.19 4.55
CA CYS A 151 0.44 -14.07 4.17
C CYS A 151 0.22 -12.87 3.29
N ILE A 152 -0.68 -13.02 2.32
CA ILE A 152 -1.31 -11.92 1.61
C ILE A 152 -2.65 -11.70 2.30
N ARG A 153 -2.88 -10.48 2.79
CA ARG A 153 -4.08 -10.10 3.53
C ARG A 153 -4.83 -9.01 2.78
N GLN A 154 -6.11 -8.92 3.09
CA GLN A 154 -7.00 -7.85 2.65
C GLN A 154 -7.61 -7.16 3.86
N ARG A 155 -7.61 -5.83 3.84
CA ARG A 155 -8.02 -4.93 4.91
C ARG A 155 -9.15 -4.05 4.41
N HIS A 156 -10.30 -4.07 5.08
CA HIS A 156 -11.40 -3.14 4.75
C HIS A 156 -11.09 -1.75 5.32
N LEU A 157 -10.89 -0.76 4.45
CA LEU A 157 -10.41 0.58 4.81
C LEU A 157 -11.41 1.40 5.62
N GLY A 158 -12.72 1.08 5.58
CA GLY A 158 -13.75 1.76 6.38
C GLY A 158 -14.10 1.14 7.74
N SER A 159 -13.35 0.13 8.20
CA SER A 159 -13.54 -0.56 9.50
C SER A 159 -12.20 -1.10 9.98
N PHE A 160 -12.14 -1.93 11.02
CA PHE A 160 -10.92 -2.67 11.43
C PHE A 160 -10.85 -4.12 10.93
N TRP A 161 -11.76 -4.52 10.03
CA TRP A 161 -11.80 -5.89 9.51
C TRP A 161 -10.61 -6.20 8.59
N GLU A 162 -10.03 -7.38 8.78
CA GLU A 162 -8.90 -7.89 8.00
C GLU A 162 -8.97 -9.41 7.90
N LYS A 163 -8.57 -9.96 6.76
CA LYS A 163 -8.58 -11.42 6.51
C LYS A 163 -7.48 -11.83 5.55
N ASP A 164 -6.99 -13.06 5.70
CA ASP A 164 -6.04 -13.64 4.75
C ASP A 164 -6.73 -13.90 3.40
N ILE A 165 -6.10 -13.42 2.33
CA ILE A 165 -6.35 -13.87 0.96
C ILE A 165 -5.71 -15.24 0.77
N TYR A 166 -4.44 -15.35 1.17
CA TYR A 166 -3.70 -16.60 1.20
C TYR A 166 -2.61 -16.58 2.27
N ASN A 167 -2.38 -17.73 2.89
CA ASN A 167 -1.36 -17.94 3.91
C ASN A 167 -0.56 -19.17 3.54
N ASN A 168 0.76 -19.04 3.40
CA ASN A 168 1.60 -20.11 2.89
C ASN A 168 1.67 -21.32 3.83
N ASN A 169 1.38 -21.16 5.12
CA ASN A 169 1.28 -22.26 6.08
C ASN A 169 0.21 -23.31 5.71
N LEU A 170 -0.69 -23.00 4.77
CA LEU A 170 -1.66 -23.99 4.24
C LEU A 170 -1.01 -25.08 3.39
N VAL A 171 0.20 -24.83 2.88
CA VAL A 171 0.94 -25.77 2.03
C VAL A 171 2.40 -25.94 2.42
N SER A 172 2.94 -25.10 3.31
CA SER A 172 4.30 -25.28 3.83
C SER A 172 4.36 -26.39 4.88
N GLU A 173 5.38 -27.24 4.80
CA GLU A 173 5.74 -28.26 5.79
C GLU A 173 7.14 -27.94 6.37
N LYS A 174 7.61 -28.70 7.38
CA LYS A 174 8.85 -28.38 8.12
C LYS A 174 10.11 -28.24 7.26
N GLU A 175 10.16 -28.94 6.13
CA GLU A 175 11.31 -28.98 5.22
C GLU A 175 11.00 -28.32 3.87
N ASP A 176 9.74 -27.92 3.66
CA ASP A 176 9.16 -27.54 2.38
C ASP A 176 8.44 -26.20 2.52
N PHE A 177 9.18 -25.11 2.30
CA PHE A 177 8.64 -23.75 2.42
C PHE A 177 8.22 -23.18 1.07
N GLN A 178 7.13 -22.40 1.08
CA GLN A 178 6.65 -21.67 -0.08
C GLN A 178 6.78 -20.16 0.14
N CYS A 179 7.49 -19.46 -0.74
CA CYS A 179 7.42 -18.00 -0.78
C CYS A 179 6.20 -17.57 -1.59
N ILE A 180 5.48 -16.55 -1.12
CA ILE A 180 4.42 -15.89 -1.88
C ILE A 180 4.72 -14.41 -2.07
N ASN A 181 4.53 -13.88 -3.28
CA ASN A 181 4.80 -12.47 -3.59
C ASN A 181 4.03 -11.96 -4.83
N CYS A 182 4.16 -10.65 -5.09
CA CYS A 182 3.74 -9.95 -6.31
C CYS A 182 2.26 -10.15 -6.62
N HIS A 183 1.41 -10.03 -5.60
CA HIS A 183 -0.02 -10.07 -5.83
C HIS A 183 -0.46 -8.81 -6.59
N SER A 184 -1.34 -8.97 -7.57
CA SER A 184 -1.84 -7.85 -8.38
C SER A 184 -3.24 -8.14 -8.92
N TYR A 185 -3.95 -7.09 -9.29
CA TYR A 185 -5.37 -7.12 -9.68
C TYR A 185 -5.56 -6.38 -10.99
N GLN A 186 -6.51 -6.84 -11.81
CA GLN A 186 -6.93 -6.11 -12.98
C GLN A 186 -7.94 -5.04 -12.57
N ASN A 187 -7.60 -3.77 -12.78
CA ASN A 187 -8.51 -2.64 -12.63
C ASN A 187 -9.30 -2.66 -11.29
N TYR A 188 -8.59 -2.93 -10.18
CA TYR A 188 -9.11 -2.93 -8.81
C TYR A 188 -10.15 -4.02 -8.48
N GLN A 189 -10.46 -4.91 -9.42
CA GLN A 189 -11.41 -6.02 -9.24
C GLN A 189 -10.68 -7.29 -8.81
N THR A 190 -11.42 -8.22 -8.19
CA THR A 190 -10.81 -9.41 -7.54
C THR A 190 -11.12 -10.73 -8.22
N ASP A 191 -11.93 -10.69 -9.28
CA ASP A 191 -12.20 -11.82 -10.17
C ASP A 191 -11.04 -12.09 -11.12
N ASN A 192 -10.25 -11.07 -11.46
CA ASN A 192 -9.01 -11.15 -12.22
C ASN A 192 -7.83 -10.69 -11.35
N MET A 193 -7.06 -11.64 -10.83
CA MET A 193 -5.92 -11.38 -9.96
C MET A 193 -4.83 -12.41 -10.14
N GLN A 194 -3.63 -12.14 -9.63
CA GLN A 194 -2.57 -13.15 -9.58
C GLN A 194 -1.74 -13.01 -8.32
N PHE A 195 -0.99 -14.06 -7.98
CA PHE A 195 0.20 -13.96 -7.15
C PHE A 195 1.17 -15.09 -7.49
N HIS A 196 2.44 -14.90 -7.15
CA HIS A 196 3.47 -15.90 -7.36
C HIS A 196 3.66 -16.78 -6.13
N ALA A 197 3.76 -18.09 -6.36
CA ALA A 197 4.32 -19.05 -5.41
C ALA A 197 5.70 -19.49 -5.90
N ARG A 198 6.70 -19.52 -5.01
CA ARG A 198 8.08 -19.97 -5.30
C ARG A 198 8.49 -21.07 -4.32
N ALA A 199 9.54 -21.81 -4.69
CA ALA A 199 9.99 -23.01 -3.99
C ALA A 199 8.90 -24.10 -3.95
N HIS A 200 8.41 -24.49 -2.77
CA HIS A 200 7.43 -25.57 -2.67
C HIS A 200 6.13 -25.22 -3.43
N HIS A 201 5.66 -26.15 -4.25
CA HIS A 201 4.52 -25.96 -5.17
C HIS A 201 4.63 -24.70 -6.07
N ALA A 202 5.83 -24.36 -6.55
CA ALA A 202 6.09 -23.18 -7.38
C ALA A 202 5.18 -23.07 -8.61
N GLY A 203 4.82 -21.83 -8.94
CA GLY A 203 4.00 -21.47 -10.10
C GLY A 203 3.39 -20.08 -9.94
N THR A 204 2.78 -19.58 -11.00
CA THR A 204 1.97 -18.37 -10.95
C THR A 204 0.52 -18.78 -10.75
N LEU A 205 -0.07 -18.38 -9.62
CA LEU A 205 -1.51 -18.53 -9.42
C LEU A 205 -2.22 -17.36 -10.10
N ILE A 206 -3.07 -17.66 -11.07
CA ILE A 206 -3.88 -16.68 -11.80
C ILE A 206 -5.33 -17.00 -11.55
N VAL A 207 -6.11 -16.02 -11.13
CA VAL A 207 -7.56 -16.05 -11.12
C VAL A 207 -8.01 -15.30 -12.35
N CYS A 208 -8.85 -15.94 -13.16
CA CYS A 208 -9.52 -15.30 -14.28
C CYS A 208 -11.02 -15.62 -14.19
N ASP A 209 -11.85 -14.58 -14.24
CA ASP A 209 -13.31 -14.65 -14.05
C ASP A 209 -13.69 -15.42 -12.78
N GLY A 210 -12.93 -15.22 -11.69
CA GLY A 210 -13.13 -15.90 -10.39
C GLY A 210 -12.65 -17.36 -10.33
N VAL A 211 -12.03 -17.88 -11.39
CA VAL A 211 -11.52 -19.25 -11.48
C VAL A 211 -9.99 -19.27 -11.29
N PRO A 212 -9.48 -19.82 -10.18
CA PRO A 212 -8.04 -19.95 -9.96
C PRO A 212 -7.45 -21.10 -10.77
N ARG A 213 -6.28 -20.86 -11.37
CA ARG A 213 -5.42 -21.84 -12.04
C ARG A 213 -3.96 -21.61 -11.69
N LYS A 214 -3.16 -22.67 -11.73
CA LYS A 214 -1.70 -22.59 -11.57
C LYS A 214 -1.07 -22.66 -12.96
N VAL A 215 -0.21 -21.71 -13.28
CA VAL A 215 0.46 -21.61 -14.58
C VAL A 215 1.96 -21.63 -14.37
N ASN A 216 2.69 -22.38 -15.20
CA ASN A 216 4.13 -22.25 -15.33
C ASN A 216 4.43 -21.37 -16.54
N LEU A 217 4.91 -20.15 -16.27
CA LEU A 217 5.26 -19.18 -17.31
C LEU A 217 6.66 -19.40 -17.88
N LYS A 218 7.53 -20.16 -17.19
CA LYS A 218 8.89 -20.40 -17.66
C LYS A 218 8.86 -21.37 -18.83
N THR A 219 9.31 -20.92 -20.00
CA THR A 219 9.60 -21.75 -21.18
C THR A 219 11.11 -21.90 -21.36
N GLU A 220 11.55 -22.71 -22.31
CA GLU A 220 12.99 -22.87 -22.60
C GLU A 220 13.65 -21.59 -23.14
N GLN A 221 12.85 -20.68 -23.71
CA GLN A 221 13.34 -19.42 -24.30
C GLN A 221 13.40 -18.28 -23.28
N LEU A 222 12.87 -18.47 -22.07
CA LEU A 222 12.78 -17.42 -21.05
C LEU A 222 13.75 -17.69 -19.91
N ILE A 223 14.40 -16.62 -19.44
CA ILE A 223 15.39 -16.69 -18.36
C ILE A 223 14.77 -17.15 -17.03
N SER A 224 13.51 -16.81 -16.78
CA SER A 224 12.73 -17.21 -15.60
C SER A 224 11.23 -17.17 -15.87
N GLY A 225 10.41 -17.50 -14.86
CA GLY A 225 8.97 -17.23 -14.93
C GLY A 225 8.67 -15.77 -14.59
N GLY A 226 7.45 -15.29 -14.84
CA GLY A 226 7.06 -13.89 -14.55
C GLY A 226 7.32 -13.49 -13.08
N VAL A 227 7.84 -12.28 -12.88
CA VAL A 227 8.26 -11.72 -11.57
C VAL A 227 7.43 -10.50 -11.18
N TYR A 228 7.48 -9.39 -11.92
CA TYR A 228 6.66 -8.21 -11.65
C TYR A 228 5.53 -8.10 -12.68
N PRO A 229 4.26 -8.24 -12.26
CA PRO A 229 3.11 -8.23 -13.16
C PRO A 229 2.57 -6.83 -13.44
N ALA A 230 1.98 -6.65 -14.61
CA ALA A 230 1.08 -5.56 -14.95
C ALA A 230 -0.09 -6.09 -15.77
N TRP A 231 -1.28 -6.11 -15.16
CA TRP A 231 -2.52 -6.46 -15.85
C TRP A 231 -2.86 -5.37 -16.87
N HIS A 232 -3.15 -5.78 -18.10
CA HIS A 232 -3.78 -4.88 -19.05
C HIS A 232 -5.16 -4.48 -18.51
N PRO A 233 -5.59 -3.21 -18.60
CA PRO A 233 -6.78 -2.72 -17.89
C PRO A 233 -8.10 -3.40 -18.29
N PHE A 234 -8.19 -3.93 -19.51
CA PHE A 234 -9.42 -4.52 -20.07
C PHE A 234 -9.25 -5.97 -20.54
N GLU A 235 -8.26 -6.23 -21.40
CA GLU A 235 -7.94 -7.57 -21.90
C GLU A 235 -7.34 -8.50 -20.86
N LYS A 236 -7.54 -9.82 -21.05
CA LYS A 236 -6.93 -10.90 -20.26
C LYS A 236 -5.47 -11.11 -20.63
N LEU A 237 -4.69 -10.04 -20.53
CA LEU A 237 -3.27 -9.98 -20.81
C LEU A 237 -2.52 -9.50 -19.57
N ILE A 238 -1.35 -10.08 -19.33
CA ILE A 238 -0.46 -9.65 -18.25
C ILE A 238 0.93 -9.44 -18.83
N ALA A 239 1.44 -8.22 -18.76
CA ALA A 239 2.86 -7.97 -19.00
C ALA A 239 3.63 -8.38 -17.74
N TYR A 240 4.77 -9.04 -17.93
CA TYR A 240 5.66 -9.40 -16.84
C TYR A 240 7.07 -8.92 -17.18
N SER A 241 7.79 -8.45 -16.16
CA SER A 241 9.22 -8.67 -16.19
C SER A 241 9.52 -10.13 -15.83
N VAL A 242 10.52 -10.70 -16.47
CA VAL A 242 11.17 -11.93 -16.04
C VAL A 242 12.56 -11.54 -15.57
N ASN A 243 12.97 -12.00 -14.39
CA ASN A 243 14.22 -11.56 -13.77
C ASN A 243 14.94 -12.74 -13.12
N ASN A 244 16.27 -12.68 -13.09
CA ASN A 244 17.12 -13.50 -12.23
C ASN A 244 17.61 -12.63 -11.07
N THR A 245 16.79 -12.52 -10.03
CA THR A 245 17.01 -11.60 -8.91
C THR A 245 17.92 -12.20 -7.84
N ASN A 246 18.89 -11.42 -7.38
CA ASN A 246 19.83 -11.70 -6.29
C ASN A 246 19.72 -10.64 -5.20
N GLN A 247 20.12 -10.97 -3.98
CA GLN A 247 20.16 -10.04 -2.85
C GLN A 247 21.59 -9.92 -2.30
N LEU A 248 21.98 -8.70 -1.97
CA LEU A 248 23.20 -8.40 -1.24
C LEU A 248 22.84 -7.86 0.14
N PHE A 249 23.59 -8.29 1.15
CA PHE A 249 23.41 -7.84 2.53
C PHE A 249 24.64 -7.07 2.98
N HIS A 250 24.45 -5.80 3.31
CA HIS A 250 25.54 -4.95 3.74
C HIS A 250 25.80 -5.16 5.24
N SER A 251 27.07 -5.36 5.60
CA SER A 251 27.48 -5.52 7.01
C SER A 251 27.69 -4.18 7.73
N LYS A 252 27.92 -3.09 6.99
CA LYS A 252 28.22 -1.75 7.55
C LYS A 252 27.34 -0.62 6.99
N ASP A 253 26.69 -0.83 5.84
CA ASP A 253 25.84 0.20 5.23
C ASP A 253 24.50 0.29 5.97
N ILE A 254 24.00 1.52 6.11
CA ILE A 254 22.67 1.79 6.66
C ILE A 254 21.56 1.33 5.71
N GLN A 255 21.84 1.24 4.41
CA GLN A 255 20.99 0.64 3.39
C GLN A 255 21.20 -0.87 3.41
N LYS A 256 20.57 -1.53 4.40
CA LYS A 256 20.89 -2.92 4.83
C LYS A 256 20.91 -3.96 3.71
N VAL A 257 20.10 -3.79 2.68
CA VAL A 257 19.88 -4.76 1.61
C VAL A 257 19.92 -4.05 0.27
N GLU A 258 20.59 -4.66 -0.71
CA GLU A 258 20.44 -4.31 -2.12
C GLU A 258 19.86 -5.51 -2.87
N VAL A 259 19.05 -5.26 -3.89
CA VAL A 259 18.46 -6.29 -4.73
C VAL A 259 18.77 -5.97 -6.18
N LEU A 260 19.41 -6.94 -6.83
CA LEU A 260 19.95 -6.81 -8.18
C LEU A 260 19.29 -7.82 -9.08
N ASP A 261 18.95 -7.40 -10.29
CA ASP A 261 18.59 -8.32 -11.34
C ASP A 261 19.83 -8.66 -12.17
N ARG A 262 20.20 -9.94 -12.18
CA ARG A 262 21.32 -10.43 -12.99
C ARG A 262 21.00 -10.30 -14.47
N ASN A 263 19.82 -10.75 -14.85
CA ASN A 263 19.28 -10.65 -16.19
C ASN A 263 17.80 -10.30 -16.05
N SER A 264 17.29 -9.56 -17.02
CA SER A 264 15.88 -9.21 -17.10
C SER A 264 15.43 -9.20 -18.54
N ASP A 265 14.16 -9.52 -18.77
CA ASP A 265 13.45 -9.29 -20.03
C ASP A 265 12.01 -8.84 -19.72
N LEU A 266 11.27 -8.41 -20.74
CA LEU A 266 9.82 -8.22 -20.68
C LEU A 266 9.07 -9.20 -21.57
N ILE A 267 7.98 -9.76 -21.06
CA ILE A 267 7.09 -10.66 -21.79
C ILE A 267 5.62 -10.23 -21.64
N LEU A 268 4.80 -10.62 -22.61
CA LEU A 268 3.35 -10.56 -22.55
C LEU A 268 2.81 -11.98 -22.40
N TYR A 269 1.97 -12.21 -21.39
CA TYR A 269 1.22 -13.45 -21.22
C TYR A 269 -0.24 -13.25 -21.63
N ASP A 270 -0.67 -14.08 -22.57
CA ASP A 270 -2.03 -14.20 -23.07
C ASP A 270 -2.74 -15.33 -22.33
N ILE A 271 -3.65 -14.95 -21.43
CA ILE A 271 -4.32 -15.89 -20.52
C ILE A 271 -5.19 -16.88 -21.28
N GLU A 272 -5.89 -16.41 -22.30
CA GLU A 272 -6.88 -17.18 -23.05
C GLU A 272 -6.21 -18.16 -24.00
N ARG A 273 -5.13 -17.73 -24.67
CA ARG A 273 -4.34 -18.61 -25.55
C ARG A 273 -3.30 -19.43 -24.81
N ASN A 274 -3.06 -19.12 -23.53
CA ASN A 274 -1.99 -19.69 -22.72
C ASN A 274 -0.61 -19.54 -23.40
N GLN A 275 -0.39 -18.37 -24.00
CA GLN A 275 0.79 -18.06 -24.80
C GLN A 275 1.62 -16.95 -24.16
N VAL A 276 2.94 -17.05 -24.28
CA VAL A 276 3.87 -15.98 -23.93
C VAL A 276 4.56 -15.45 -25.19
N SER A 277 4.75 -14.13 -25.28
CA SER A 277 5.52 -13.47 -26.33
C SER A 277 6.51 -12.48 -25.73
N ILE A 278 7.64 -12.28 -26.39
CA ILE A 278 8.68 -11.33 -25.96
C ILE A 278 8.23 -9.91 -26.27
N ILE A 279 8.47 -8.98 -25.33
CA ILE A 279 8.30 -7.54 -25.50
C ILE A 279 9.68 -6.89 -25.69
N GLN A 280 10.64 -7.19 -24.80
CA GLN A 280 12.04 -6.74 -24.82
C GLN A 280 12.91 -7.88 -24.29
N ASN A 281 14.12 -8.07 -24.84
CA ASN A 281 15.05 -9.12 -24.39
C ASN A 281 16.53 -8.82 -24.71
N ASP A 282 16.96 -7.56 -24.57
CA ASP A 282 18.37 -7.20 -24.76
C ASP A 282 19.20 -7.74 -23.58
N SER A 283 20.18 -8.60 -23.87
CA SER A 283 21.02 -9.26 -22.85
C SER A 283 21.77 -8.33 -21.88
N ILE A 284 21.93 -7.06 -22.25
CA ILE A 284 22.58 -6.04 -21.40
C ILE A 284 21.60 -5.01 -20.83
N ALA A 285 20.32 -5.11 -21.19
CA ALA A 285 19.26 -4.35 -20.54
C ALA A 285 18.79 -5.08 -19.28
N LEU A 286 18.20 -4.30 -18.37
CA LEU A 286 17.61 -4.76 -17.13
C LEU A 286 16.19 -4.20 -17.05
N GLU A 287 15.22 -4.78 -17.76
CA GLU A 287 13.84 -4.31 -17.74
C GLU A 287 13.07 -4.78 -16.50
N THR A 288 12.24 -3.89 -15.94
CA THR A 288 11.49 -4.19 -14.72
C THR A 288 10.25 -3.32 -14.58
N PHE A 289 9.39 -3.68 -13.63
CA PHE A 289 8.20 -2.95 -13.20
C PHE A 289 7.32 -2.43 -14.35
N PRO A 290 6.78 -3.31 -15.20
CA PRO A 290 5.80 -2.90 -16.21
C PRO A 290 4.57 -2.24 -15.57
N ALA A 291 3.93 -1.34 -16.32
CA ALA A 291 2.68 -0.68 -15.95
C ALA A 291 1.93 -0.20 -17.20
N TRP A 292 0.66 -0.54 -17.33
CA TRP A 292 -0.15 -0.11 -18.46
C TRP A 292 -0.69 1.31 -18.24
N SER A 293 -0.84 2.06 -19.34
CA SER A 293 -1.75 3.21 -19.37
C SER A 293 -3.18 2.75 -19.05
N PRO A 294 -4.01 3.61 -18.44
CA PRO A 294 -5.40 3.26 -18.13
C PRO A 294 -6.25 3.01 -19.38
N ASP A 295 -5.85 3.52 -20.55
CA ASP A 295 -6.50 3.22 -21.84
C ASP A 295 -6.01 1.91 -22.49
N GLY A 296 -4.99 1.26 -21.93
CA GLY A 296 -4.42 -0.01 -22.42
C GLY A 296 -3.52 0.10 -23.65
N LYS A 297 -3.27 1.30 -24.17
CA LYS A 297 -2.56 1.49 -25.45
C LYS A 297 -1.04 1.67 -25.32
N THR A 298 -0.55 1.87 -24.10
CA THR A 298 0.88 2.09 -23.83
C THR A 298 1.30 1.25 -22.65
N LEU A 299 2.43 0.57 -22.77
CA LEU A 299 3.11 -0.06 -21.65
C LEU A 299 4.30 0.82 -21.24
N TYR A 300 4.38 1.16 -19.97
CA TYR A 300 5.52 1.82 -19.35
C TYR A 300 6.33 0.79 -18.57
N TYR A 301 7.63 0.99 -18.49
CA TYR A 301 8.52 0.12 -17.73
C TYR A 301 9.81 0.86 -17.38
N SER A 302 10.54 0.35 -16.41
CA SER A 302 11.87 0.86 -16.10
C SER A 302 12.93 -0.03 -16.73
N SER A 303 14.02 0.57 -17.20
CA SER A 303 15.16 -0.18 -17.73
C SER A 303 16.47 0.54 -17.45
N ALA A 304 17.49 -0.22 -17.09
CA ALA A 304 18.89 0.21 -17.06
C ALA A 304 19.69 -0.56 -18.10
N ARG A 305 20.86 -0.05 -18.49
CA ARG A 305 21.85 -0.80 -19.27
C ARG A 305 23.03 -1.15 -18.37
N PHE A 306 23.51 -2.39 -18.46
CA PHE A 306 24.67 -2.84 -17.72
C PHE A 306 25.47 -3.83 -18.56
N GLU A 307 26.71 -3.45 -18.89
CA GLU A 307 27.67 -4.31 -19.58
C GLU A 307 28.71 -4.84 -18.59
N SER A 308 28.97 -6.15 -18.63
CA SER A 308 30.00 -6.75 -17.79
C SER A 308 31.38 -6.28 -18.26
N ARG A 309 32.21 -5.87 -17.31
CA ARG A 309 33.58 -5.38 -17.51
C ARG A 309 34.60 -6.51 -17.49
N THR A 310 34.36 -7.53 -16.67
CA THR A 310 35.31 -8.62 -16.41
C THR A 310 34.91 -9.95 -17.05
N GLY A 311 33.71 -10.02 -17.63
CA GLY A 311 33.09 -11.26 -18.11
C GLY A 311 32.37 -12.04 -16.99
N ASP A 312 32.62 -11.70 -15.72
CA ASP A 312 31.84 -12.17 -14.57
C ASP A 312 30.76 -11.13 -14.24
N ARG A 313 29.62 -11.24 -14.93
CA ARG A 313 28.49 -10.31 -14.75
C ARG A 313 28.00 -10.25 -13.31
N GLU A 314 28.02 -11.36 -12.58
CA GLU A 314 27.49 -11.41 -11.21
C GLU A 314 28.40 -10.65 -10.24
N SER A 315 29.71 -10.88 -10.33
CA SER A 315 30.70 -10.12 -9.57
C SER A 315 30.69 -8.64 -9.93
N ASP A 316 30.58 -8.31 -11.22
CA ASP A 316 30.52 -6.92 -11.68
C ASP A 316 29.27 -6.21 -11.16
N LEU A 317 28.09 -6.85 -11.23
CA LEU A 317 26.85 -6.28 -10.69
C LEU A 317 26.98 -6.02 -9.19
N ALA A 318 27.56 -6.96 -8.44
CA ALA A 318 27.75 -6.78 -7.00
C ALA A 318 28.78 -5.68 -6.66
N THR A 319 29.75 -5.44 -7.54
CA THR A 319 30.79 -4.42 -7.36
C THR A 319 30.33 -3.03 -7.79
N TYR A 320 29.57 -2.95 -8.89
CA TYR A 320 29.22 -1.70 -9.56
C TYR A 320 27.73 -1.38 -9.50
N TYR A 321 26.98 -1.97 -8.56
CA TYR A 321 25.53 -1.76 -8.44
C TYR A 321 25.11 -0.29 -8.32
N GLN A 322 25.95 0.55 -7.72
CA GLN A 322 25.69 2.00 -7.55
C GLN A 322 25.74 2.78 -8.88
N GLU A 323 26.35 2.19 -9.92
CA GLU A 323 26.41 2.74 -11.26
C GLU A 323 25.17 2.37 -12.10
N ILE A 324 24.32 1.45 -11.62
CA ILE A 324 23.11 1.04 -12.34
C ILE A 324 22.01 2.08 -12.10
N LYS A 325 21.65 2.78 -13.17
CA LYS A 325 20.64 3.85 -13.18
C LYS A 325 19.51 3.47 -14.11
N TYR A 326 18.30 3.36 -13.56
CA TYR A 326 17.13 3.05 -14.37
C TYR A 326 16.50 4.31 -14.93
N ASN A 327 16.11 4.24 -16.19
CA ASN A 327 15.26 5.21 -16.85
C ASN A 327 13.84 4.64 -16.98
N ILE A 328 12.86 5.50 -17.21
CA ILE A 328 11.49 5.06 -17.54
C ILE A 328 11.28 5.18 -19.03
N PHE A 329 10.80 4.09 -19.63
CA PHE A 329 10.45 3.99 -21.04
C PHE A 329 8.94 3.81 -21.20
N SER A 330 8.47 4.10 -22.41
CA SER A 330 7.11 3.80 -22.87
C SER A 330 7.17 3.07 -24.21
N VAL A 331 6.27 2.14 -24.45
CA VAL A 331 6.14 1.42 -25.71
C VAL A 331 4.67 1.31 -26.10
N PRO A 332 4.29 1.71 -27.33
CA PRO A 332 2.91 1.60 -27.78
C PRO A 332 2.52 0.13 -27.99
N PHE A 333 1.26 -0.20 -27.72
CA PHE A 333 0.70 -1.53 -27.85
C PHE A 333 -0.51 -1.52 -28.79
N ASP A 334 -0.46 -2.38 -29.79
CA ASP A 334 -1.60 -2.68 -30.66
C ASP A 334 -2.38 -3.85 -30.06
N ILE A 335 -3.58 -3.55 -29.56
CA ILE A 335 -4.46 -4.52 -28.89
C ILE A 335 -4.99 -5.60 -29.83
N GLU A 336 -5.24 -5.27 -31.11
CA GLU A 336 -5.80 -6.20 -32.09
C GLU A 336 -4.73 -7.20 -32.55
N GLN A 337 -3.55 -6.70 -32.87
CA GLN A 337 -2.41 -7.52 -33.32
C GLN A 337 -1.67 -8.21 -32.15
N ARG A 338 -1.87 -7.69 -30.93
CA ARG A 338 -1.12 -8.05 -29.71
C ARG A 338 0.38 -7.90 -29.95
N THR A 339 0.80 -6.73 -30.43
CA THR A 339 2.18 -6.41 -30.78
C THR A 339 2.60 -5.08 -30.19
N PHE A 340 3.89 -4.93 -29.93
CA PHE A 340 4.49 -3.70 -29.43
C PHE A 340 5.21 -2.95 -30.56
N GLY A 341 5.18 -1.63 -30.51
CA GLY A 341 5.99 -0.78 -31.39
C GLY A 341 7.37 -0.50 -30.79
N GLU A 342 8.00 0.60 -31.23
CA GLU A 342 9.33 1.00 -30.77
C GLU A 342 9.28 1.65 -29.37
N PRO A 343 10.15 1.24 -28.43
CA PRO A 343 10.31 1.90 -27.14
C PRO A 343 10.78 3.35 -27.27
N ARG A 344 10.35 4.19 -26.32
CA ARG A 344 10.71 5.60 -26.22
C ARG A 344 11.13 5.92 -24.79
N LEU A 345 12.30 6.56 -24.65
CA LEU A 345 12.75 7.13 -23.38
C LEU A 345 11.76 8.22 -22.95
N LEU A 346 11.18 8.07 -21.76
CA LEU A 346 10.22 9.01 -21.20
C LEU A 346 10.85 9.85 -20.09
N ILE A 347 11.59 9.21 -19.17
CA ILE A 347 12.31 9.88 -18.08
C ILE A 347 13.76 9.42 -18.12
N ASP A 348 14.65 10.35 -18.40
CA ASP A 348 16.11 10.18 -18.42
C ASP A 348 16.72 10.53 -17.06
N ALA A 349 16.50 9.67 -16.07
CA ALA A 349 17.03 9.86 -14.71
C ALA A 349 18.54 9.68 -14.67
N GLU A 350 19.09 8.80 -15.53
CA GLU A 350 20.53 8.56 -15.64
C GLU A 350 21.28 9.85 -15.99
N SER A 351 20.76 10.68 -16.89
CA SER A 351 21.39 11.96 -17.28
C SER A 351 21.60 12.94 -16.12
N ILE A 352 20.85 12.78 -15.03
CA ILE A 352 20.98 13.59 -13.81
C ILE A 352 21.58 12.78 -12.64
N GLY A 353 22.14 11.60 -12.91
CA GLY A 353 22.82 10.76 -11.92
C GLY A 353 21.87 9.95 -11.01
N MET A 354 20.59 9.86 -11.36
CA MET A 354 19.52 9.24 -10.57
C MET A 354 19.00 7.96 -11.24
N SER A 355 18.16 7.21 -10.52
CA SER A 355 17.46 6.00 -10.98
C SER A 355 15.96 6.17 -10.75
N ALA A 356 15.14 5.95 -11.78
CA ALA A 356 13.68 6.10 -11.75
C ALA A 356 12.96 4.77 -12.00
N LEU A 357 12.07 4.41 -11.06
CA LEU A 357 11.43 3.10 -10.98
C LEU A 357 9.93 3.15 -10.72
N LEU A 358 9.28 2.00 -10.94
CA LEU A 358 7.88 1.75 -10.61
C LEU A 358 6.95 2.80 -11.23
N PRO A 359 6.94 2.99 -12.55
CA PRO A 359 5.99 3.91 -13.18
C PRO A 359 4.55 3.45 -12.87
N ARG A 360 3.72 4.36 -12.37
CA ARG A 360 2.29 4.11 -12.08
C ARG A 360 1.45 5.29 -12.55
N ILE A 361 0.65 5.04 -13.57
CA ILE A 361 -0.16 6.06 -14.22
C ILE A 361 -1.45 6.24 -13.43
N SER A 362 -1.87 7.48 -13.22
CA SER A 362 -3.14 7.79 -12.55
C SER A 362 -4.32 7.26 -13.37
N PRO A 363 -5.46 6.92 -12.74
CA PRO A 363 -6.62 6.37 -13.45
C PRO A 363 -7.17 7.28 -14.57
N ASP A 364 -6.99 8.59 -14.47
CA ASP A 364 -7.36 9.57 -15.49
C ASP A 364 -6.31 9.72 -16.60
N GLY A 365 -5.17 9.04 -16.50
CA GLY A 365 -4.09 9.05 -17.49
C GLY A 365 -3.22 10.30 -17.49
N ARG A 366 -3.48 11.26 -16.60
CA ARG A 366 -2.78 12.56 -16.61
C ARG A 366 -1.42 12.53 -15.92
N TYR A 367 -1.27 11.72 -14.88
CA TYR A 367 -0.06 11.73 -14.06
C TYR A 367 0.66 10.38 -14.12
N LEU A 368 1.98 10.42 -14.04
CA LEU A 368 2.81 9.24 -13.76
C LEU A 368 3.53 9.48 -12.43
N LEU A 369 3.19 8.67 -11.43
CA LEU A 369 3.89 8.58 -10.15
C LEU A 369 5.00 7.54 -10.26
N PHE A 370 6.19 7.87 -9.77
CA PHE A 370 7.36 6.98 -9.78
C PHE A 370 8.22 7.23 -8.55
N SER A 371 9.06 6.26 -8.19
CA SER A 371 10.08 6.48 -7.16
C SER A 371 11.41 6.82 -7.82
N MET A 372 12.16 7.75 -7.23
CA MET A 372 13.49 8.11 -7.69
C MET A 372 14.47 8.05 -6.52
N ALA A 373 15.60 7.40 -6.74
CA ALA A 373 16.70 7.32 -5.79
C ALA A 373 18.03 7.50 -6.54
N GLU A 374 19.15 7.49 -5.85
CA GLU A 374 20.44 7.63 -6.52
C GLU A 374 20.71 6.48 -7.50
N TYR A 375 20.40 5.23 -7.18
CA TYR A 375 20.77 4.07 -8.04
C TYR A 375 19.87 2.86 -7.81
N GLY A 376 20.14 1.77 -8.51
CA GLY A 376 19.61 0.44 -8.20
C GLY A 376 18.14 0.24 -8.52
N THR A 377 17.59 -0.87 -8.04
CA THR A 377 16.26 -1.41 -8.47
C THR A 377 15.24 -1.49 -7.32
N PHE A 378 15.67 -1.44 -6.06
CA PHE A 378 14.79 -1.65 -4.91
C PHE A 378 14.85 -0.49 -3.93
N HIS A 379 14.29 0.64 -4.37
CA HIS A 379 14.41 1.90 -3.64
C HIS A 379 13.81 1.90 -2.23
N ILE A 380 12.98 0.92 -1.84
CA ILE A 380 12.47 0.76 -0.46
C ILE A 380 13.59 0.50 0.58
N TRP A 381 14.81 0.23 0.13
CA TRP A 381 16.00 0.12 0.97
C TRP A 381 16.89 1.37 0.92
N HIS A 382 16.56 2.30 0.04
CA HIS A 382 17.36 3.48 -0.22
C HIS A 382 16.77 4.67 0.53
N LYS A 383 17.54 5.23 1.47
CA LYS A 383 17.05 6.28 2.38
C LYS A 383 16.77 7.61 1.68
N ASN A 384 17.29 7.79 0.47
CA ASN A 384 17.08 8.94 -0.41
C ASN A 384 16.01 8.66 -1.49
N SER A 385 15.25 7.57 -1.36
CA SER A 385 14.15 7.29 -2.29
C SER A 385 12.96 8.16 -1.99
N ASP A 386 12.60 8.98 -2.96
CA ASP A 386 11.48 9.91 -2.91
C ASP A 386 10.45 9.56 -4.00
N LEU A 387 9.19 9.96 -3.78
CA LEU A 387 8.17 9.93 -4.83
C LEU A 387 8.23 11.18 -5.70
N TYR A 388 8.12 10.99 -7.00
CA TYR A 388 8.10 12.02 -8.03
C TYR A 388 6.88 11.87 -8.93
N LEU A 389 6.44 12.99 -9.48
CA LEU A 389 5.26 13.09 -10.31
C LEU A 389 5.63 13.72 -11.65
N LEU A 390 5.31 13.04 -12.75
CA LEU A 390 5.25 13.60 -14.09
C LEU A 390 3.79 13.98 -14.40
N ASP A 391 3.52 15.23 -14.75
CA ASP A 391 2.23 15.68 -15.31
C ASP A 391 2.31 15.69 -16.83
N PHE A 392 1.58 14.79 -17.49
CA PHE A 392 1.55 14.69 -18.96
C PHE A 392 0.91 15.91 -19.63
N GLN A 393 0.11 16.70 -18.92
CA GLN A 393 -0.55 17.87 -19.49
C GLN A 393 0.45 18.97 -19.87
N ASN A 394 1.47 19.19 -19.04
CA ASN A 394 2.48 20.24 -19.23
C ASN A 394 3.91 19.68 -19.35
N ASN A 395 4.07 18.36 -19.28
CA ASN A 395 5.34 17.65 -19.35
C ASN A 395 6.35 18.11 -18.27
N THR A 396 5.87 18.29 -17.03
CA THR A 396 6.73 18.69 -15.91
C THR A 396 6.90 17.57 -14.90
N ILE A 397 8.12 17.46 -14.38
CA ILE A 397 8.49 16.52 -13.31
C ILE A 397 8.74 17.33 -12.04
N ARG A 398 8.19 16.87 -10.91
CA ARG A 398 8.50 17.42 -9.58
C ARG A 398 8.60 16.34 -8.52
N SER A 399 9.37 16.62 -7.47
CA SER A 399 9.29 15.85 -6.23
C SER A 399 7.94 16.08 -5.57
N LEU A 400 7.40 15.04 -4.94
CA LEU A 400 6.14 15.08 -4.20
C LEU A 400 6.43 15.38 -2.71
N GLU A 401 7.03 16.54 -2.45
CA GLU A 401 7.50 16.98 -1.12
C GLU A 401 6.42 16.91 -0.04
N GLU A 402 5.15 17.01 -0.44
CA GLU A 402 4.01 16.94 0.48
C GLU A 402 3.88 15.55 1.16
N VAL A 403 4.42 14.49 0.54
CA VAL A 403 4.38 13.12 1.09
C VAL A 403 5.74 12.58 1.49
N ASN A 404 6.83 13.02 0.84
CA ASN A 404 8.18 12.50 1.08
C ASN A 404 8.65 12.79 2.50
N SER A 405 9.61 11.99 2.98
CA SER A 405 10.11 12.09 4.34
C SER A 405 11.64 12.21 4.38
N LYS A 406 12.25 12.04 5.56
CA LYS A 406 13.71 11.96 5.70
C LYS A 406 14.23 10.52 5.56
N ASP A 407 13.33 9.60 5.23
CA ASP A 407 13.61 8.19 4.98
C ASP A 407 12.89 7.79 3.69
N THR A 408 12.92 6.51 3.35
CA THR A 408 12.46 6.00 2.06
C THR A 408 10.94 6.04 1.84
N GLU A 409 10.56 6.39 0.61
CA GLU A 409 9.26 6.12 0.00
C GLU A 409 9.42 5.27 -1.26
N SER A 410 8.65 4.19 -1.36
CA SER A 410 8.63 3.34 -2.54
C SER A 410 7.30 2.58 -2.61
N TYR A 411 7.15 1.70 -3.61
CA TYR A 411 5.95 0.93 -3.91
C TYR A 411 4.65 1.69 -3.66
N HIS A 412 4.18 2.40 -4.68
CA HIS A 412 2.97 3.20 -4.65
C HIS A 412 1.86 2.61 -5.52
N SER A 413 0.62 2.90 -5.15
CA SER A 413 -0.57 2.54 -5.92
C SER A 413 -1.61 3.66 -5.82
N TRP A 414 -2.32 3.86 -6.93
CA TRP A 414 -3.42 4.81 -7.04
C TRP A 414 -4.72 4.13 -6.64
N SER A 415 -5.55 4.80 -5.85
CA SER A 415 -6.96 4.42 -5.74
C SER A 415 -7.67 4.55 -7.08
N SER A 416 -8.78 3.84 -7.26
CA SER A 416 -9.47 3.72 -8.52
C SER A 416 -10.11 5.00 -9.06
N ASN A 417 -10.31 6.00 -8.20
CA ASN A 417 -10.77 7.34 -8.60
C ASN A 417 -9.60 8.33 -8.77
N GLY A 418 -8.37 7.93 -8.48
CA GLY A 418 -7.17 8.77 -8.60
C GLY A 418 -7.04 9.86 -7.53
N ARG A 419 -7.89 9.86 -6.49
CA ARG A 419 -7.89 10.91 -5.45
C ARG A 419 -7.21 10.50 -4.16
N TRP A 420 -6.77 9.25 -4.09
CA TRP A 420 -5.93 8.71 -3.01
C TRP A 420 -4.76 7.94 -3.58
N MET A 421 -3.65 8.01 -2.86
CA MET A 421 -2.47 7.18 -3.09
C MET A 421 -2.16 6.41 -1.82
N VAL A 422 -1.66 5.19 -1.97
CA VAL A 422 -1.00 4.44 -0.90
C VAL A 422 0.44 4.22 -1.31
N PHE A 423 1.36 4.30 -0.36
CA PHE A 423 2.77 4.01 -0.61
C PHE A 423 3.42 3.35 0.60
N SER A 424 4.49 2.62 0.33
CA SER A 424 5.32 1.96 1.31
C SER A 424 6.44 2.89 1.78
N THR A 425 6.62 3.00 3.10
CA THR A 425 7.66 3.89 3.68
C THR A 425 8.25 3.29 4.95
N ARG A 426 9.47 3.68 5.30
CA ARG A 426 10.13 3.34 6.58
C ARG A 426 10.29 4.56 7.50
N ARG A 427 9.56 5.65 7.25
CA ARG A 427 9.69 6.94 7.95
C ARG A 427 9.58 6.92 9.47
N ASP A 428 8.96 5.88 10.05
CA ASP A 428 8.74 5.81 11.49
C ASP A 428 9.97 5.30 12.24
N ASP A 429 10.47 4.11 11.88
CA ASP A 429 11.51 3.39 12.61
C ASP A 429 12.72 2.97 11.75
N GLY A 430 12.70 3.32 10.45
CA GLY A 430 13.73 2.97 9.47
C GLY A 430 13.85 1.47 9.18
N SER A 431 13.01 0.62 9.77
CA SER A 431 13.23 -0.84 9.85
C SER A 431 12.07 -1.67 9.33
N TYR A 432 10.82 -1.19 9.45
CA TYR A 432 9.64 -1.85 8.93
C TYR A 432 8.97 -0.98 7.88
N THR A 433 8.61 -1.59 6.75
CA THR A 433 7.82 -0.91 5.73
C THR A 433 6.36 -0.85 6.18
N ARG A 434 5.78 0.36 6.20
CA ARG A 434 4.39 0.61 6.60
C ARG A 434 3.64 1.32 5.46
N PRO A 435 2.33 1.04 5.29
CA PRO A 435 1.52 1.72 4.28
C PRO A 435 1.04 3.07 4.81
N TYR A 436 1.35 4.13 4.06
CA TYR A 436 0.86 5.47 4.28
C TYR A 436 -0.08 5.87 3.14
N ILE A 437 -1.14 6.60 3.48
CA ILE A 437 -2.20 7.04 2.59
C ILE A 437 -2.15 8.57 2.50
N ALA A 438 -2.27 9.11 1.29
CA ALA A 438 -2.35 10.54 1.04
C ALA A 438 -3.51 10.86 0.10
N TYR A 439 -4.19 11.99 0.33
CA TYR A 439 -5.09 12.59 -0.65
C TYR A 439 -4.28 13.14 -1.82
N PHE A 440 -4.84 13.11 -3.04
CA PHE A 440 -4.26 13.70 -4.24
C PHE A 440 -5.34 14.50 -4.98
N ASP A 441 -5.09 15.79 -5.17
CA ASP A 441 -6.05 16.69 -5.81
C ASP A 441 -5.94 16.70 -7.34
N GLU A 442 -6.94 17.28 -8.01
CA GLU A 442 -7.00 17.38 -9.47
C GLU A 442 -5.95 18.34 -10.06
N GLN A 443 -5.29 19.13 -9.22
CA GLN A 443 -4.21 20.05 -9.59
C GLN A 443 -2.84 19.39 -9.42
N GLY A 444 -2.79 18.12 -9.03
CA GLY A 444 -1.57 17.34 -8.92
C GLY A 444 -0.83 17.55 -7.61
N ARG A 445 -1.49 18.01 -6.54
CA ARG A 445 -0.91 18.17 -5.20
C ARG A 445 -1.42 17.12 -4.23
N ALA A 446 -0.52 16.69 -3.34
CA ALA A 446 -0.86 15.73 -2.32
C ALA A 446 -1.13 16.41 -0.96
N GLY A 447 -1.95 15.78 -0.13
CA GLY A 447 -2.12 16.14 1.27
C GLY A 447 -1.09 15.44 2.17
N LYS A 448 -0.94 15.92 3.41
CA LYS A 448 -0.12 15.26 4.43
C LYS A 448 -0.51 13.77 4.53
N PRO A 449 0.43 12.84 4.42
CA PRO A 449 0.14 11.41 4.47
C PRO A 449 -0.10 10.94 5.90
N PHE A 450 -0.89 9.88 6.05
CA PHE A 450 -1.18 9.24 7.33
C PHE A 450 -1.09 7.72 7.24
N ILE A 451 -0.64 7.07 8.31
CA ILE A 451 -0.49 5.62 8.37
C ILE A 451 -1.87 4.92 8.30
N LEU A 452 -1.92 3.73 7.71
CA LEU A 452 -3.12 2.88 7.70
C LEU A 452 -3.75 2.77 9.11
N PRO A 453 -5.02 3.17 9.29
CA PRO A 453 -5.64 3.22 10.61
C PRO A 453 -5.77 1.84 11.28
N GLN A 454 -5.36 1.80 12.56
CA GLN A 454 -5.36 0.60 13.39
C GLN A 454 -6.35 0.70 14.54
N LYS A 455 -6.87 -0.45 14.96
CA LYS A 455 -7.81 -0.52 16.09
C LYS A 455 -7.17 -0.09 17.40
N ASP A 456 -5.93 -0.53 17.65
CA ASP A 456 -5.09 -0.03 18.75
C ASP A 456 -4.08 0.96 18.15
N PRO A 457 -4.00 2.21 18.63
CA PRO A 457 -2.99 3.17 18.18
C PRO A 457 -1.55 2.69 18.40
N ASP A 458 -1.31 1.79 19.37
CA ASP A 458 0.02 1.23 19.65
C ASP A 458 0.35 0.00 18.80
N PHE A 459 -0.52 -0.41 17.86
CA PHE A 459 -0.38 -1.66 17.11
C PHE A 459 1.02 -1.86 16.51
N HIS A 460 1.58 -0.82 15.90
CA HIS A 460 2.89 -0.89 15.23
C HIS A 460 4.09 -0.88 16.18
N LEU A 461 3.90 -0.71 17.50
CA LEU A 461 4.99 -0.85 18.47
C LEU A 461 5.39 -2.33 18.67
N GLY A 462 4.42 -3.25 18.54
CA GLY A 462 4.65 -4.69 18.70
C GLY A 462 4.53 -5.49 17.41
N PHE A 463 4.19 -4.86 16.29
CA PHE A 463 4.00 -5.54 15.02
C PHE A 463 5.30 -5.59 14.21
N LEU A 464 5.99 -6.73 14.28
CA LEU A 464 7.33 -6.92 13.72
C LEU A 464 7.31 -7.45 12.28
N LYS A 465 6.33 -7.04 11.46
CA LYS A 465 6.27 -7.38 10.03
C LYS A 465 6.21 -6.14 9.17
N SER A 466 6.85 -6.23 8.00
CA SER A 466 6.73 -5.25 6.93
C SER A 466 5.51 -5.53 6.06
N TYR A 467 4.84 -4.47 5.66
CA TYR A 467 3.82 -4.47 4.64
C TYR A 467 4.49 -4.30 3.29
N ASN A 468 4.25 -5.24 2.39
CA ASN A 468 4.85 -5.24 1.07
C ASN A 468 3.74 -5.32 0.02
N ILE A 469 3.87 -4.53 -1.03
CA ILE A 469 2.90 -4.46 -2.13
C ILE A 469 1.49 -4.03 -1.65
N PRO A 470 1.34 -2.83 -1.05
CA PRO A 470 0.01 -2.28 -0.79
C PRO A 470 -0.70 -1.95 -2.11
N GLU A 471 -1.82 -2.62 -2.38
CA GLU A 471 -2.63 -2.42 -3.60
C GLU A 471 -4.10 -2.20 -3.25
N PHE A 472 -4.70 -1.17 -3.84
CA PHE A 472 -6.12 -0.89 -3.63
C PHE A 472 -7.02 -1.90 -4.35
N MET A 473 -8.18 -2.17 -3.75
CA MET A 473 -9.21 -3.03 -4.32
C MET A 473 -10.60 -2.45 -4.01
N LYS A 474 -11.51 -2.50 -4.99
CA LYS A 474 -12.91 -2.06 -4.80
C LYS A 474 -13.74 -3.04 -3.98
N GLU A 475 -13.35 -4.30 -3.98
CA GLU A 475 -14.09 -5.40 -3.35
C GLU A 475 -13.12 -6.45 -2.79
N PRO A 476 -13.57 -7.37 -1.91
CA PRO A 476 -12.69 -8.38 -1.34
C PRO A 476 -12.54 -9.58 -2.27
N VAL A 477 -11.36 -10.22 -2.24
CA VAL A 477 -11.13 -11.52 -2.88
C VAL A 477 -12.07 -12.56 -2.28
N ARG A 478 -12.90 -13.15 -3.14
CA ARG A 478 -13.92 -14.13 -2.76
C ARG A 478 -13.43 -15.58 -2.80
N VAL A 479 -12.38 -15.85 -3.57
CA VAL A 479 -11.76 -17.17 -3.64
C VAL A 479 -11.15 -17.50 -2.28
N SER A 480 -11.48 -18.68 -1.74
CA SER A 480 -11.04 -19.05 -0.39
C SER A 480 -9.54 -19.43 -0.36
N PRO A 481 -8.83 -19.17 0.76
CA PRO A 481 -7.44 -19.60 0.93
C PRO A 481 -7.24 -21.10 0.68
N ARG A 482 -8.21 -21.93 1.04
CA ARG A 482 -8.19 -23.39 0.79
C ARG A 482 -8.30 -23.75 -0.69
N LYS A 483 -9.09 -23.00 -1.47
CA LYS A 483 -9.18 -23.20 -2.93
C LYS A 483 -7.86 -22.81 -3.61
N PHE A 484 -7.22 -21.72 -3.17
CA PHE A 484 -5.86 -21.38 -3.62
C PHE A 484 -4.83 -22.46 -3.27
N ALA A 485 -4.80 -22.92 -2.02
CA ALA A 485 -3.92 -24.00 -1.60
C ALA A 485 -4.09 -25.26 -2.47
N ARG A 486 -5.33 -25.72 -2.69
CA ARG A 486 -5.62 -26.86 -3.56
C ARG A 486 -5.14 -26.64 -4.99
N THR A 487 -5.33 -25.44 -5.53
CA THR A 487 -4.88 -25.08 -6.88
C THR A 487 -3.36 -25.13 -6.99
N LEU A 488 -2.65 -24.62 -5.99
CA LEU A 488 -1.18 -24.64 -5.94
C LEU A 488 -0.61 -26.06 -5.81
N LYS A 489 -1.28 -26.95 -5.07
CA LYS A 489 -0.91 -28.37 -4.96
C LYS A 489 -1.10 -29.15 -6.27
N GLY A 490 -1.97 -28.67 -7.15
CA GLY A 490 -2.19 -29.27 -8.46
C GLY A 490 -1.07 -28.98 -9.47
N ASP A 491 -1.18 -29.64 -10.62
CA ASP A 491 -0.26 -29.44 -11.74
C ASP A 491 -0.38 -28.05 -12.33
N ALA A 492 0.75 -27.51 -12.77
CA ALA A 492 0.79 -26.24 -13.47
C ALA A 492 0.44 -26.44 -14.95
N ILE A 493 -0.41 -25.56 -15.47
CA ILE A 493 -0.63 -25.44 -16.91
C ILE A 493 0.62 -24.79 -17.51
N GLN A 494 1.32 -25.51 -18.38
CA GLN A 494 2.53 -25.01 -19.03
C GLN A 494 2.16 -23.97 -20.10
N ALA A 495 2.67 -22.75 -19.97
CA ALA A 495 2.56 -21.75 -21.03
C ALA A 495 3.46 -22.13 -22.21
N VAL A 496 3.05 -21.75 -23.42
CA VAL A 496 3.80 -22.00 -24.66
C VAL A 496 4.25 -20.68 -25.29
N MET A 497 5.39 -20.67 -25.97
CA MET A 497 5.80 -19.51 -26.76
C MET A 497 4.83 -19.32 -27.94
N ARG A 498 4.51 -18.05 -28.25
CA ARG A 498 3.75 -17.66 -29.44
C ARG A 498 4.57 -17.87 -30.71
#